data_AF-A0A017S6S0-F1
#
_entry.id   AF-A0A017S6S0-F1
#
_cell.length_a   1.000
_cell.length_b   1.000
_cell.length_c   1.000
_cell.angle_alpha   90.00
_cell.angle_beta   90.00
_cell.angle_gamma   90.00
#
_symmetry.space_group_name_H-M   'P 1'
#
loop_
_entity.id
_entity.type
_entity.pdbx_description
1 polymer ?
#
loop_
_entity_poly.entity_id
_entity_poly.type
_entity_poly.pdbx_seq_one_letter_code
_entity_poly.pdbx_strand_id
1 'polypeptide(L)' 'MLPPLHRFDSENRMTYEHFSIPYFACGDTDALIKCIPSCMSKKKPTRYEPTTVADYHLMRVVTFY' A
#
# COMPACT_ATOMS: atom_id res chain seq x y z
N MET A 1 0.27 -15.11 -2.51
CA MET A 1 0.06 -16.33 -1.70
C MET A 1 -1.41 -16.67 -1.79
N LEU A 2 -1.77 -17.76 -2.46
CA LEU A 2 -3.11 -18.32 -2.33
C LEU A 2 -3.17 -19.03 -0.96
N PRO A 3 -4.27 -18.90 -0.20
CA PRO A 3 -4.43 -19.69 1.01
C PRO A 3 -4.35 -21.20 0.67
N PRO A 4 -3.86 -22.04 1.60
CA PRO A 4 -3.71 -23.47 1.34
C PRO A 4 -5.05 -24.09 0.93
N LEU A 5 -4.97 -25.01 -0.05
CA LEU A 5 -6.11 -25.64 -0.70
C LEU A 5 -7.01 -26.35 0.34
N HIS A 6 -8.28 -25.98 0.37
CA HIS A 6 -9.30 -26.69 1.12
C HIS A 6 -9.35 -28.17 0.72
N ARG A 7 -9.36 -29.06 1.72
CA ARG A 7 -9.97 -30.38 1.52
C ARG A 7 -11.47 -30.14 1.38
N PHE A 8 -11.95 -30.17 0.15
CA PHE A 8 -13.38 -30.16 -0.16
C PHE A 8 -13.97 -31.50 0.30
N ASP A 9 -14.60 -31.52 1.47
CA ASP A 9 -15.64 -32.51 1.74
C ASP A 9 -16.91 -32.02 1.02
N SER A 10 -17.49 -32.89 0.19
CA SER A 10 -18.38 -32.53 -0.92
C SER A 10 -19.73 -31.93 -0.52
N GLU A 11 -20.03 -31.80 0.77
CA GLU A 11 -21.33 -31.30 1.25
C GLU A 11 -21.26 -29.97 2.01
N ASN A 12 -20.07 -29.48 2.41
CA ASN A 12 -19.98 -28.25 3.23
C ASN A 12 -18.80 -27.34 2.81
N ARG A 13 -19.10 -26.35 1.97
CA ARG A 13 -18.11 -25.41 1.40
C ARG A 13 -17.87 -24.20 2.32
N MET A 14 -17.33 -24.41 3.51
CA MET A 14 -17.00 -23.32 4.43
C MET A 14 -15.49 -23.09 4.54
N THR A 15 -15.07 -21.83 4.35
CA THR A 15 -13.72 -21.36 4.74
C THR A 15 -13.62 -21.20 6.24
N TYR A 16 -12.54 -21.72 6.83
CA TYR A 16 -12.19 -21.43 8.22
C TYR A 16 -12.01 -19.93 8.46
N GLU A 17 -12.14 -19.51 9.72
CA GLU A 17 -11.84 -18.16 10.16
C GLU A 17 -10.39 -17.79 9.79
N HIS A 18 -10.23 -16.63 9.14
CA HIS A 18 -8.94 -16.13 8.68
C HIS A 18 -8.62 -14.83 9.40
N PHE A 19 -7.61 -14.87 10.27
CA PHE A 19 -7.14 -13.71 11.02
C PHE A 19 -5.91 -13.12 10.34
N SER A 20 -5.91 -11.80 10.16
CA SER A 20 -4.74 -11.05 9.73
C SER A 20 -4.56 -9.80 10.58
N ILE A 21 -3.30 -9.51 10.93
CA ILE A 21 -2.91 -8.29 11.65
C ILE A 21 -1.86 -7.59 10.80
N PRO A 22 -2.27 -6.70 9.87
CA PRO A 22 -1.32 -6.03 8.98
C PRO A 22 -0.53 -4.97 9.75
N TYR A 23 0.78 -4.90 9.45
CA TYR A 23 1.64 -3.81 9.88
C TYR A 23 1.94 -2.90 8.68
N PHE A 24 1.56 -1.63 8.78
CA PHE A 24 1.81 -0.63 7.75
C PHE A 24 2.97 0.26 8.17
N ALA A 25 4.10 0.15 7.47
CA ALA A 25 5.24 1.04 7.66
C ALA A 25 4.99 2.38 6.97
N CYS A 26 5.40 3.46 7.62
CA CYS A 26 5.40 4.80 7.06
C CYS A 26 6.69 5.54 7.45
N GLY A 27 7.05 6.56 6.66
CA GLY A 27 8.09 7.51 7.04
C GLY A 27 7.62 8.50 8.09
N ASP A 28 8.56 9.30 8.61
CA ASP A 28 8.26 10.41 9.51
C ASP A 28 7.31 11.40 8.83
N THR A 29 6.43 12.03 9.60
CA THR A 29 5.35 12.87 9.06
C THR A 29 5.86 14.09 8.28
N ASP A 30 7.01 14.61 8.65
CA ASP A 30 7.72 15.73 8.02
C ASP A 30 8.68 15.29 6.91
N ALA A 31 8.85 13.98 6.69
CA ALA A 31 9.71 13.48 5.62
C ALA A 31 9.21 13.93 4.25
N LEU A 32 10.13 14.49 3.46
CA LEU A 32 9.86 14.95 2.11
C LEU A 32 9.85 13.77 1.11
N ILE A 33 8.66 13.45 0.60
CA ILE A 33 8.48 12.53 -0.53
C ILE A 33 8.88 13.27 -1.81
N LYS A 34 9.97 12.83 -2.45
CA LYS A 34 10.43 13.32 -3.76
C LYS A 34 10.96 12.18 -4.61
N CYS A 35 11.05 12.41 -5.92
CA CYS A 35 11.58 11.40 -6.84
C CYS A 35 13.02 11.05 -6.47
N ILE A 36 13.28 9.75 -6.31
CA ILE A 36 14.63 9.23 -6.05
C ILE A 36 15.50 9.55 -7.27
N PRO A 37 16.74 10.05 -7.10
CA PRO A 37 17.58 10.47 -8.23
C PRO A 37 17.79 9.41 -9.31
N SER A 38 17.92 8.14 -8.93
CA SER A 38 18.07 7.02 -9.86
C SER A 38 16.80 6.71 -10.66
N CYS A 39 15.63 7.26 -10.29
CA CYS A 39 14.36 7.08 -11.00
C CYS A 39 14.07 8.18 -12.03
N MET A 40 14.92 9.22 -12.12
CA MET A 40 14.74 10.35 -13.04
C MET A 40 15.97 10.55 -13.94
N SER A 41 15.72 11.11 -15.12
CA SER A 41 16.76 11.51 -16.07
C SER A 41 16.25 12.64 -16.97
N LYS A 42 17.13 13.21 -17.80
CA LYS A 42 16.71 14.22 -18.80
C LYS A 42 15.62 13.73 -19.74
N LYS A 43 15.66 12.45 -20.14
CA LYS A 43 14.63 11.85 -21.03
C LYS A 43 13.39 11.39 -20.28
N LYS A 44 13.47 11.27 -18.95
CA LYS A 44 12.39 10.79 -18.08
C LYS A 44 12.39 11.64 -16.80
N PRO A 45 11.83 12.87 -16.85
CA PRO A 45 11.80 13.75 -15.70
C PRO A 45 10.86 13.21 -14.61
N THR A 46 10.88 13.87 -13.45
CA THR A 46 9.99 13.55 -12.34
C THR A 46 8.53 13.72 -12.76
N ARG A 47 7.67 12.79 -12.32
CA ARG A 47 6.23 12.80 -12.67
C ARG A 47 5.35 13.47 -11.65
N TYR A 48 5.83 13.62 -10.42
CA TYR A 48 5.06 14.09 -9.28
C TYR A 48 5.82 15.22 -8.60
N GLU A 49 5.07 16.21 -8.16
CA GLU A 49 5.61 17.27 -7.32
C GLU A 49 5.99 16.72 -5.94
N PRO A 50 7.06 17.23 -5.31
CA PRO A 50 7.40 16.87 -3.95
C PRO A 50 6.27 17.21 -2.96
N THR A 51 6.07 16.36 -1.96
CA THR A 51 5.08 16.56 -0.88
C THR A 51 5.58 15.95 0.42
N THR A 52 4.96 16.25 1.56
CA THR A 52 5.27 15.57 2.83
C THR A 52 4.49 14.27 2.96
N VAL A 53 4.98 13.36 3.82
CA VAL A 53 4.23 12.16 4.21
C VAL A 53 2.86 12.52 4.79
N ALA A 54 2.81 13.52 5.67
CA ALA A 54 1.56 13.98 6.29
C ALA A 54 0.55 14.47 5.25
N ASP A 55 0.96 15.33 4.31
CA ASP A 55 0.07 15.87 3.27
C ASP A 55 -0.45 14.77 2.35
N TYR A 56 0.42 13.83 1.96
CA TYR A 56 0.01 12.68 1.16
C TYR A 56 -1.00 11.80 1.91
N HIS A 57 -0.77 11.53 3.20
CA HIS A 57 -1.71 10.77 4.02
C HIS A 57 -3.07 11.45 4.14
N LEU A 58 -3.10 12.75 4.43
CA LEU A 58 -4.34 13.52 4.47
C LEU A 58 -5.07 13.41 3.14
N MET A 59 -4.40 13.67 2.01
CA MET A 59 -4.98 13.53 0.66
C MET A 59 -5.60 12.15 0.42
N ARG A 60 -4.95 11.07 0.88
CA ARG A 60 -5.46 9.70 0.76
C ARG A 60 -6.65 9.42 1.68
N VAL A 61 -6.64 9.93 2.91
CA VAL A 61 -7.74 9.76 3.87
C VAL A 61 -8.99 10.51 3.41
N VAL A 62 -8.84 11.75 2.92
CA VAL A 62 -9.99 12.57 2.49
C VAL A 62 -10.71 11.94 1.28
N THR A 63 -9.99 11.21 0.41
CA THR A 63 -10.59 10.49 -0.72
C THR A 63 -11.64 9.45 -0.30
N PHE A 64 -11.60 8.96 0.95
CA PHE A 64 -12.55 7.95 1.44
C PHE A 64 -13.86 8.53 1.97
N TYR A 65 -13.99 9.86 2.07
CA TYR A 65 -15.18 10.58 2.53
C TYR A 65 -15.82 11.36 1.39
#